data_AF-T2GKM9-F1
#
_entry.id   AF-T2GKM9-F1
#
_cell.length_a   1.000
_cell.length_b   1.000
_cell.length_c   1.000
_cell.angle_alpha   90.00
_cell.angle_beta   90.00
_cell.angle_gamma   90.00
#
_symmetry.space_group_name_H-M   'P 1'
#
loop_
_entity.id
_entity.type
_entity.pdbx_description
1 polymer ?
#
loop_
_entity_poly.entity_id
_entity_poly.type
_entity_poly.pdbx_seq_one_letter_code
_entity_poly.pdbx_strand_id
1 'polypeptide(L)'
;MKYLESDIKCYTRKYKRKNKEYKTVQHIISLRKEKVKSQGFKCNEEIIIIKKPDFKLLRDILEKYDMTIKEKTELQDQIDELQVEFNKLQNKYKHIKSLLDKKEREVNYLENEVKRLQNRGIIEILLEKLRKKKAIEGEVEYSR
;
A
#
# COMPACT_ATOMS: atom_id res chain seq x y z
N MET A 1 -6.23 -10.88 -29.61
CA MET A 1 -5.31 -10.94 -30.77
C MET A 1 -5.75 -12.09 -31.68
N LYS A 2 -5.96 -11.86 -32.98
CA LYS A 2 -6.33 -12.94 -33.92
C LYS A 2 -5.05 -13.56 -34.47
N TYR A 3 -4.81 -14.84 -34.24
CA TYR A 3 -3.69 -15.59 -34.83
C TYR A 3 -4.23 -16.69 -35.75
N LEU A 4 -3.44 -17.03 -36.76
CA LEU A 4 -3.74 -18.09 -37.71
C LEU A 4 -2.74 -19.23 -37.51
N GLU A 5 -3.25 -20.46 -37.39
CA GLU A 5 -2.41 -21.65 -37.31
C GLU A 5 -2.37 -22.36 -38.67
N SER A 6 -1.18 -22.43 -39.27
CA SER A 6 -0.97 -23.13 -40.54
C SER A 6 0.36 -23.89 -40.56
N ASP A 7 0.39 -24.94 -41.37
CA ASP A 7 1.62 -25.66 -41.69
C ASP A 7 2.42 -24.88 -42.73
N ILE A 8 3.66 -24.56 -42.40
CA ILE A 8 4.54 -23.76 -43.25
C ILE A 8 5.63 -24.67 -43.80
N LYS A 9 5.76 -24.71 -45.13
CA LYS A 9 6.86 -25.42 -45.78
C LYS A 9 8.08 -24.51 -45.83
N CYS A 10 9.16 -24.92 -45.18
CA CYS A 10 10.43 -24.20 -45.15
C CYS A 10 11.44 -24.89 -46.07
N TYR A 11 11.95 -24.16 -47.06
CA TYR A 11 12.96 -24.63 -48.00
C TYR A 11 14.28 -23.93 -47.71
N THR A 12 15.34 -24.71 -47.55
CA THR A 12 16.70 -24.19 -47.43
C THR A 12 17.43 -24.46 -48.73
N ARG A 13 17.89 -23.41 -49.41
CA ARG A 13 18.71 -23.53 -50.61
C ARG A 13 20.14 -23.13 -50.29
N LYS A 14 21.09 -24.01 -50.58
CA LYS A 14 22.52 -23.71 -50.55
C LYS A 14 23.01 -23.53 -51.97
N TYR A 15 23.80 -22.49 -52.23
CA TYR A 15 24.45 -22.30 -53.52
C TYR A 15 25.82 -21.65 -53.33
N LYS A 16 26.77 -22.00 -54.19
CA LYS A 16 28.12 -21.42 -54.19
C LYS A 16 28.27 -20.41 -55.32
N ARG A 17 28.81 -19.23 -55.01
CA ARG A 17 29.16 -18.21 -56.01
C ARG A 17 30.50 -17.60 -55.61
N LYS A 18 31.48 -17.59 -56.53
CA LYS A 18 32.83 -17.03 -56.30
C LYS A 18 33.49 -17.52 -55.00
N ASN A 19 33.56 -18.85 -54.80
CA ASN A 19 34.11 -19.51 -53.60
C ASN A 19 33.45 -19.16 -52.25
N LYS A 20 32.33 -18.43 -52.24
CA LYS A 20 31.50 -18.22 -51.04
C LYS A 20 30.24 -19.08 -51.12
N GLU A 21 29.91 -19.73 -50.01
CA GLU A 21 28.68 -20.52 -49.87
C GLU A 21 27.59 -19.65 -49.25
N TYR A 22 26.46 -19.58 -49.92
CA TYR A 22 25.29 -18.82 -49.49
C TYR A 22 24.17 -19.78 -49.12
N LYS A 23 23.45 -19.44 -48.05
CA LYS A 23 22.27 -20.17 -47.59
C LYS A 23 21.09 -19.21 -47.60
N THR A 24 20.07 -19.53 -48.38
CA THR A 24 18.79 -18.82 -48.36
C THR A 24 17.70 -19.71 -47.80
N VAL A 25 16.79 -19.12 -47.03
CA VAL A 25 15.64 -19.80 -46.43
C VAL A 25 14.38 -19.18 -47.01
N GLN A 26 13.51 -19.99 -47.58
CA GLN A 26 12.23 -19.57 -48.15
C GLN A 26 11.09 -20.26 -47.40
N HIS A 27 10.08 -19.48 -46.99
CA HIS A 27 8.89 -19.98 -46.31
C HIS A 27 7.71 -19.88 -47.26
N ILE A 28 7.04 -21.01 -47.51
CA ILE A 28 5.79 -21.06 -48.27
C ILE A 28 4.65 -21.29 -47.28
N ILE A 29 3.77 -20.29 -47.17
CA ILE A 29 2.60 -20.35 -46.31
C ILE A 29 1.41 -20.78 -47.16
N SER A 30 0.85 -21.96 -46.89
CA SER A 30 -0.40 -22.39 -47.50
C SER A 30 -1.57 -21.94 -46.63
N LEU A 31 -2.35 -20.97 -47.10
CA LEU A 31 -3.51 -20.41 -46.38
C LEU A 31 -4.83 -21.18 -46.64
N ARG A 32 -4.78 -22.31 -47.34
CA ARG A 32 -5.96 -23.13 -47.64
C ARG A 32 -6.19 -24.13 -46.51
N LYS A 33 -7.04 -23.77 -45.54
CA LYS A 33 -7.76 -24.74 -44.69
C LYS A 33 -9.24 -24.64 -45.03
N GLU A 34 -9.90 -25.78 -45.18
CA GLU A 34 -11.29 -25.95 -45.67
C GLU A 34 -12.37 -25.16 -44.91
N LYS A 35 -12.05 -24.52 -43.78
CA LYS A 35 -12.98 -23.77 -42.93
C LYS A 35 -12.58 -22.33 -42.64
N VAL A 36 -11.53 -21.81 -43.27
CA VAL A 36 -11.07 -20.43 -43.09
C VAL A 36 -11.13 -19.74 -44.44
N LYS A 37 -11.91 -18.65 -44.57
CA LYS A 37 -11.87 -17.79 -45.77
C LYS A 37 -10.40 -17.42 -45.98
N SER A 38 -9.81 -17.81 -47.11
CA SER A 38 -8.41 -17.56 -47.42
C SER A 38 -8.17 -16.06 -47.45
N GLN A 39 -7.70 -15.52 -46.33
CA GLN A 39 -7.36 -14.12 -46.20
C GLN A 39 -5.90 -14.00 -46.63
N GLY A 40 -5.69 -13.68 -47.91
CA GLY A 40 -4.35 -13.36 -48.39
C GLY A 40 -3.81 -12.17 -47.59
N PHE A 41 -2.53 -12.21 -47.25
CA PHE A 41 -1.86 -11.08 -46.62
C PHE A 41 -1.78 -9.92 -47.60
N LYS A 42 -1.96 -8.68 -47.13
CA LYS A 42 -1.74 -7.50 -47.96
C LYS A 42 -0.24 -7.33 -48.22
N CYS A 43 0.14 -6.75 -49.36
CA CYS A 43 1.56 -6.57 -49.73
C CYS A 43 2.40 -5.77 -48.72
N ASN A 44 1.75 -4.96 -47.87
CA ASN A 44 2.42 -4.11 -46.87
C ASN A 44 2.17 -4.61 -45.44
N GLU A 45 1.67 -5.83 -45.27
CA GLU A 45 1.37 -6.40 -43.97
C GLU A 45 2.62 -7.09 -43.42
N GLU A 46 3.08 -6.69 -42.24
CA GLU A 46 4.21 -7.33 -41.58
C GLU A 46 3.76 -8.67 -40.98
N ILE A 47 4.40 -9.76 -41.40
CA ILE A 47 4.05 -11.12 -40.98
C ILE A 47 5.17 -11.67 -40.10
N ILE A 48 4.83 -12.01 -38.87
CA ILE A 48 5.73 -12.67 -37.94
C ILE A 48 5.40 -14.17 -37.91
N ILE A 49 6.38 -15.00 -38.24
CA ILE A 49 6.24 -16.46 -38.22
C ILE A 49 6.90 -16.98 -36.94
N ILE A 50 6.10 -17.59 -36.06
CA ILE A 50 6.58 -18.14 -34.79
C ILE A 50 6.24 -19.63 -34.77
N LYS A 51 7.15 -20.46 -34.25
CA LYS A 51 6.87 -21.88 -34.06
C LYS A 51 5.79 -22.03 -32.99
N LYS A 52 4.88 -23.00 -33.18
CA LYS A 52 3.79 -23.29 -32.25
C LYS A 52 4.21 -23.40 -30.77
N PRO A 53 5.29 -24.14 -30.39
CA PRO A 53 5.70 -24.19 -28.98
C PRO A 53 6.14 -22.83 -28.43
N ASP A 54 6.90 -22.06 -29.22
CA ASP A 54 7.38 -20.74 -28.82
C ASP A 54 6.20 -19.75 -28.67
N PHE A 55 5.20 -19.84 -29.56
CA PHE A 55 3.99 -19.03 -29.46
C PHE A 55 3.16 -19.37 -28.22
N LYS A 56 3.06 -20.66 -27.87
CA LYS A 56 2.38 -21.10 -26.65
C LYS A 56 3.08 -20.54 -25.41
N LEU A 57 4.41 -20.66 -25.35
CA LEU A 57 5.21 -20.09 -24.25
C LEU A 57 5.00 -18.57 -24.14
N LEU A 58 5.02 -17.86 -25.28
CA LEU A 58 4.84 -16.41 -25.31
C LEU A 58 3.46 -15.99 -24.80
N ARG A 59 2.42 -16.77 -25.13
CA ARG A 59 1.07 -16.57 -24.61
C ARG A 59 1.00 -16.81 -23.10
N ASP A 60 1.59 -17.89 -22.61
CA ASP A 60 1.60 -18.21 -21.18
C ASP A 60 2.35 -17.14 -20.37
N ILE A 61 3.43 -16.57 -20.92
CA ILE A 61 4.16 -15.44 -20.33
C ILE A 61 3.28 -14.19 -20.28
N LEU A 62 2.55 -13.91 -21.36
CA LEU A 62 1.68 -12.73 -21.46
C LEU A 62 0.52 -12.81 -20.46
N GLU A 63 -0.11 -13.98 -20.35
CA GLU A 63 -1.17 -14.24 -19.36
C GLU A 63 -0.64 -14.09 -17.91
N LYS A 64 0.56 -14.60 -17.63
CA LYS A 64 1.21 -14.41 -16.32
C LYS A 64 1.51 -12.94 -16.04
N TYR A 65 2.02 -12.20 -17.04
CA TYR A 65 2.35 -10.80 -16.89
C TYR A 65 1.11 -9.95 -16.60
N ASP A 66 -0.01 -10.22 -17.30
CA ASP A 66 -1.29 -9.57 -17.03
C ASP A 66 -1.80 -9.83 -15.61
N MET A 67 -1.65 -11.07 -15.11
CA MET A 67 -1.98 -11.40 -13.72
C MET A 67 -1.09 -10.65 -12.73
N THR A 68 0.23 -10.62 -12.95
CA THR A 68 1.16 -9.87 -12.10
C THR A 68 0.87 -8.37 -12.09
N ILE A 69 0.45 -7.78 -13.22
CA ILE A 69 0.03 -6.38 -13.26
C ILE A 69 -1.19 -6.15 -12.36
N LYS A 70 -2.19 -7.03 -12.44
CA LYS A 70 -3.41 -6.93 -11.61
C LYS A 70 -3.09 -7.05 -10.12
N GLU A 71 -2.29 -8.04 -9.76
CA GLU A 71 -1.84 -8.21 -8.36
C GLU A 71 -1.08 -6.97 -7.87
N LYS A 72 -0.19 -6.42 -8.71
CA LYS A 72 0.54 -5.20 -8.39
C LYS A 72 -0.40 -4.01 -8.17
N THR A 73 -1.44 -3.86 -9.00
CA THR A 73 -2.41 -2.77 -8.83
C THR A 73 -3.22 -2.94 -7.54
N GLU A 74 -3.67 -4.16 -7.24
CA GLU A 74 -4.40 -4.45 -6.00
C GLU A 74 -3.55 -4.20 -4.75
N LEU A 75 -2.27 -4.59 -4.78
CA LEU A 75 -1.34 -4.31 -3.69
C LEU A 75 -1.06 -2.81 -3.53
N GLN A 76 -1.01 -2.05 -4.63
CA GLN A 76 -0.83 -0.61 -4.56
C GLN A 76 -2.04 0.07 -3.91
N ASP A 77 -3.25 -0.35 -4.27
CA ASP A 77 -4.49 0.17 -3.66
C ASP A 77 -4.51 -0.10 -2.14
N GLN A 78 -4.09 -1.30 -1.72
CA GLN A 78 -3.98 -1.65 -0.29
C GLN A 78 -2.94 -0.80 0.45
N ILE A 79 -1.80 -0.50 -0.19
CA ILE A 79 -0.77 0.38 0.38
C ILE A 79 -1.32 1.79 0.57
N ASP A 80 -2.04 2.31 -0.43
CA ASP A 80 -2.60 3.65 -0.38
C ASP A 80 -3.66 3.76 0.74
N GLU A 81 -4.50 2.74 0.92
CA GLU A 81 -5.45 2.65 2.03
C GLU A 81 -4.75 2.64 3.40
N LEU A 82 -3.74 1.78 3.57
CA LEU A 82 -2.95 1.70 4.80
C LEU A 82 -2.23 3.02 5.10
N GLN A 83 -1.77 3.73 4.07
CA GLN A 83 -1.12 5.02 4.25
C GLN A 83 -2.08 6.09 4.75
N VAL A 84 -3.33 6.08 4.27
CA VAL A 84 -4.41 6.94 4.79
C VAL A 84 -4.70 6.62 6.26
N GLU A 85 -4.81 5.34 6.63
CA GLU A 85 -5.02 4.93 8.02
C GLU A 85 -3.86 5.33 8.93
N PHE A 86 -2.63 5.13 8.47
CA PHE A 86 -1.42 5.55 9.19
C PHE A 86 -1.43 7.05 9.46
N ASN A 87 -1.77 7.87 8.48
CA ASN A 87 -1.86 9.32 8.64
C ASN A 87 -2.95 9.72 9.66
N LYS A 88 -4.11 9.04 9.64
CA LYS A 88 -5.16 9.25 10.65
C LYS A 88 -4.66 8.91 12.06
N LEU A 89 -3.95 7.79 12.22
CA LEU A 89 -3.40 7.35 13.49
C LEU A 89 -2.32 8.32 13.99
N GLN A 90 -1.44 8.78 13.11
CA GLN A 90 -0.40 9.75 13.44
C GLN A 90 -1.00 11.08 13.94
N ASN A 91 -2.08 11.54 13.31
CA ASN A 91 -2.80 12.73 13.76
C ASN A 91 -3.45 12.54 15.14
N LYS A 92 -4.09 11.38 15.37
CA LYS A 92 -4.63 11.04 16.69
C LYS A 92 -3.54 11.02 17.76
N TYR A 93 -2.40 10.42 17.46
CA TYR A 93 -1.24 10.39 18.37
C TYR A 93 -0.76 11.80 18.71
N LYS A 94 -0.59 12.69 17.72
CA LYS A 94 -0.20 14.09 17.96
C LYS A 94 -1.21 14.81 18.86
N HIS A 95 -2.49 14.59 18.64
CA HIS A 95 -3.55 15.19 19.45
C HIS A 95 -3.49 14.71 20.91
N ILE A 96 -3.39 13.39 21.12
CA ILE A 96 -3.30 12.79 22.46
C ILE A 96 -2.05 13.28 23.18
N LYS A 97 -0.90 13.35 22.48
CA LYS A 97 0.34 13.87 23.05
C LYS A 97 0.18 15.32 23.52
N SER A 98 -0.46 16.17 22.72
CA SER A 98 -0.76 17.55 23.11
C SER A 98 -1.66 17.65 24.34
N LEU A 99 -2.64 16.76 24.47
CA LEU A 99 -3.50 16.70 25.65
C LEU A 99 -2.73 16.24 26.90
N LEU A 100 -1.84 15.26 26.75
CA LEU A 100 -0.98 14.78 27.82
C LEU A 100 -0.08 15.92 28.34
N ASP A 101 0.61 16.62 27.43
CA ASP A 101 1.47 17.75 27.77
C ASP A 101 0.71 18.86 28.54
N LYS A 102 -0.57 19.10 28.19
CA LYS A 102 -1.43 20.05 28.91
C LYS A 102 -1.76 19.55 30.31
N LYS A 103 -2.11 18.28 30.46
CA LYS A 103 -2.43 17.68 31.75
C LYS A 103 -1.24 17.61 32.68
N GLU A 104 -0.04 17.33 32.17
CA GLU A 104 1.19 17.39 32.95
C GLU A 104 1.44 18.80 33.51
N ARG A 105 1.20 19.86 32.71
CA ARG A 105 1.31 21.25 33.20
C ARG A 105 0.28 21.58 34.27
N GLU A 106 -0.97 21.14 34.09
CA GLU A 106 -2.03 21.33 35.09
C GLU A 106 -1.67 20.63 36.41
N VAL A 107 -1.20 19.38 36.36
CA VAL A 107 -0.75 18.63 37.54
C VAL A 107 0.41 19.35 38.23
N ASN A 108 1.43 19.75 37.48
CA ASN A 108 2.56 20.51 38.04
C ASN A 108 2.13 21.82 38.72
N TYR A 109 1.17 22.53 38.13
CA TYR A 109 0.61 23.74 38.72
C TYR A 109 -0.11 23.45 40.04
N LEU A 110 -0.99 22.45 40.05
CA LEU A 110 -1.74 22.03 41.24
C LEU A 110 -0.83 21.51 42.34
N GLU A 111 0.19 20.71 42.02
CA GLU A 111 1.19 20.24 42.98
C GLU A 111 1.93 21.40 43.64
N ASN A 112 2.30 22.42 42.86
CA ASN A 112 2.93 23.63 43.40
C ASN A 112 1.98 24.45 44.28
N GLU A 113 0.69 24.47 43.96
CA GLU A 113 -0.32 25.13 44.80
C GLU A 113 -0.57 24.38 46.11
N VAL A 114 -0.66 23.05 46.07
CA VAL A 114 -0.73 22.20 47.26
C VAL A 114 0.49 22.41 48.15
N LYS A 115 1.72 22.37 47.59
CA LYS A 115 2.95 22.66 48.34
C LYS A 115 2.90 24.06 48.99
N ARG A 116 2.41 25.08 48.28
CA ARG A 116 2.27 26.44 48.82
C ARG A 116 1.27 26.50 49.98
N LEU A 117 0.14 25.82 49.88
CA LEU A 117 -0.87 25.76 50.94
C LEU A 117 -0.36 25.01 52.18
N GLN A 118 0.37 23.91 51.97
CA GLN A 118 1.05 23.18 53.05
C GLN A 118 2.10 24.06 53.74
N ASN A 119 3.00 24.70 52.97
CA ASN A 119 4.05 25.54 53.53
C ASN A 119 3.54 26.79 54.26
N ARG A 120 2.35 27.29 53.91
CA ARG A 120 1.72 28.42 54.62
C ARG A 120 1.07 28.02 55.95
N GLY A 121 1.03 26.73 56.28
CA GLY A 121 0.34 26.22 57.47
C GLY A 121 -1.14 26.59 57.52
N ILE A 122 -1.74 27.04 56.40
CA ILE A 122 -3.12 27.54 56.37
C ILE A 122 -4.09 26.44 56.79
N ILE A 123 -3.80 25.21 56.41
CA ILE A 123 -4.58 24.04 56.81
C ILE A 123 -4.52 23.86 58.33
N GLU A 124 -3.34 23.95 58.94
CA GLU A 124 -3.17 23.85 60.40
C GLU A 124 -3.84 25.02 61.13
N ILE A 125 -3.67 26.25 60.63
CA ILE A 125 -4.29 27.47 61.18
C ILE A 125 -5.83 27.38 61.11
N LEU A 126 -6.39 26.89 59.99
CA LEU A 126 -7.83 26.70 59.84
C LEU A 126 -8.34 25.59 60.77
N LEU A 127 -7.64 24.45 60.85
CA LEU A 127 -7.98 23.36 61.78
C LEU A 127 -7.95 23.84 63.24
N GLU A 128 -6.97 24.64 63.61
CA GLU A 128 -6.86 25.19 64.96
C GLU A 128 -8.00 26.17 65.28
N LYS A 129 -8.35 27.05 64.33
CA LYS A 129 -9.51 27.95 64.47
C LYS A 129 -10.83 27.18 64.59
N LEU A 130 -11.01 26.11 63.82
CA LEU A 130 -12.20 25.27 63.89
C LEU A 130 -12.28 24.51 65.23
N ARG A 131 -11.15 23.99 65.74
CA ARG A 131 -11.10 23.39 67.09
C ARG A 131 -11.46 24.38 68.19
N LYS A 132 -10.92 25.60 68.13
CA LYS A 132 -11.26 26.67 69.08
C LYS A 132 -12.75 27.00 69.03
N LYS A 133 -13.33 27.10 67.84
CA LYS A 133 -14.78 27.36 67.69
C LYS A 133 -15.64 26.22 68.28
N LYS A 134 -15.29 24.96 68.02
CA LYS A 134 -16.00 23.80 68.57
C LYS A 134 -15.90 23.71 70.09
N ALA A 135 -14.75 24.06 70.67
CA ALA A 135 -14.57 24.11 72.13
C ALA A 135 -15.50 25.15 72.77
N ILE A 136 -15.59 26.35 72.18
CA ILE A 136 -16.49 27.41 72.64
C ILE A 136 -17.95 26.96 72.54
N GLU A 137 -18.35 26.32 71.43
CA GLU A 137 -19.71 25.81 71.26
C GLU A 137 -20.06 24.70 72.27
N GLY A 138 -19.10 23.83 72.61
CA GLY A 138 -19.28 22.80 73.64
C GLY A 138 -19.36 23.36 75.07
N GLU A 139 -18.58 24.38 75.41
CA GLU A 139 -18.67 25.04 76.73
C GLU A 139 -20.01 25.78 76.94
N VAL A 140 -20.60 26.29 75.86
CA VAL A 140 -21.92 26.95 75.89
C VAL A 140 -23.07 25.95 76.07
N GLU A 141 -22.93 24.70 75.60
CA GLU A 141 -23.93 23.64 75.82
C GLU A 141 -23.92 23.09 77.27
N TYR A 142 -22.76 23.09 77.96
CA TYR A 142 -22.67 22.66 79.37
C TYR A 142 -23.03 23.75 80.40
N SER A 143 -23.24 25.00 79.96
CA SER A 143 -23.52 26.16 80.82
C SER A 143 -24.98 26.63 80.80
N ARG A 144 -25.90 25.82 80.25
CA ARG A 144 -27.36 26.02 80.27
C ARG A 144 -28.03 24.95 81.10
#